data_AF-A0A9D8R7Q8-F1
#
_entry.id   AF-A0A9D8R7Q8-F1
#
_cell.length_a   1.000
_cell.length_b   1.000
_cell.length_c   1.000
_cell.angle_alpha   90.00
_cell.angle_beta   90.00
_cell.angle_gamma   90.00
#
_symmetry.space_group_name_H-M   'P 1'
#
loop_
_entity.id
_entity.type
_entity.pdbx_description
1 polymer ?
#
loop_
_entity_poly.entity_id
_entity_poly.type
_entity_poly.pdbx_seq_one_letter_code
_entity_poly.pdbx_strand_id
1 'polypeptide(L)' 'MKALFIYPLAIQSWEWIILLVLVLLLFGGKKIPELMKGLGKGVKNFKEGMKDVEKDVEEIRKDIESSEEKKDTEAK' A
#
# COMPACT_ATOMS: atom_id res chain seq x y z
N MET A 1 -26.79 -36.78 -6.44
CA MET A 1 -27.04 -35.72 -5.45
C MET A 1 -25.90 -34.72 -5.29
N LYS A 2 -24.62 -35.13 -5.27
CA LYS A 2 -23.46 -34.21 -5.20
C LYS A 2 -23.39 -33.18 -6.36
N ALA A 3 -23.77 -33.56 -7.58
CA ALA A 3 -23.78 -32.67 -8.74
C ALA A 3 -24.72 -31.46 -8.61
N LEU A 4 -25.82 -31.58 -7.86
CA LEU A 4 -26.79 -30.50 -7.65
C LEU A 4 -26.27 -29.42 -6.70
N PHE A 5 -25.33 -29.79 -5.82
CA PHE A 5 -24.70 -28.89 -4.84
C PHE A 5 -23.44 -28.22 -5.39
N ILE A 6 -22.75 -28.88 -6.33
CA ILE A 6 -21.54 -28.37 -6.99
C ILE A 6 -21.88 -27.36 -8.10
N TYR A 7 -23.02 -27.52 -8.78
CA TYR A 7 -23.42 -26.65 -9.88
C TYR A 7 -23.56 -25.15 -9.53
N PRO A 8 -24.25 -24.76 -8.43
CA PRO A 8 -24.35 -23.35 -8.05
C PRO A 8 -23.00 -22.75 -7.63
N LEU A 9 -22.14 -23.51 -6.96
CA LEU A 9 -20.79 -23.07 -6.59
C LEU A 9 -19.85 -22.92 -7.80
N ALA A 10 -19.97 -23.83 -8.76
CA ALA A 10 -19.21 -23.80 -10.01
C ALA A 10 -19.60 -22.58 -10.87
N ILE A 11 -20.89 -22.26 -10.95
CA ILE A 11 -21.39 -21.09 -11.68
C ILE A 11 -20.96 -19.79 -11.01
N GLN A 12 -21.06 -19.70 -9.68
CA GLN A 12 -20.71 -18.49 -8.93
C GLN A 12 -19.23 -18.09 -9.08
N SER A 13 -18.34 -19.08 -9.19
CA SER A 13 -16.91 -18.82 -9.42
C SER A 13 -16.61 -18.43 -10.87
N TRP A 14 -17.40 -18.95 -11.82
CA TRP A 14 -17.19 -18.73 -13.24
C TRP A 14 -17.61 -17.32 -13.69
N GLU A 15 -18.59 -16.72 -13.01
CA GLU A 15 -19.02 -15.33 -13.23
C GLU A 15 -17.88 -14.33 -13.03
N TRP A 16 -17.09 -14.50 -11.98
CA TRP A 16 -15.92 -13.65 -11.71
C TRP A 16 -14.86 -13.77 -12.79
N ILE A 17 -14.62 -14.98 -13.31
CA ILE A 17 -13.69 -15.21 -14.41
C ILE A 17 -14.18 -14.54 -15.69
N ILE A 18 -15.46 -14.64 -16.02
CA ILE A 18 -16.05 -13.97 -17.19
C ILE A 18 -15.92 -12.46 -17.07
N LEU A 19 -16.21 -11.89 -15.90
CA LEU A 19 -16.02 -10.46 -15.63
C LEU A 19 -14.55 -10.05 -15.79
N LEU A 20 -13.61 -10.83 -15.27
CA LEU A 20 -12.18 -10.57 -15.41
C LEU A 20 -11.76 -10.54 -16.88
N VAL A 21 -12.23 -11.51 -17.67
CA VAL A 21 -11.97 -11.60 -19.12
C VAL A 21 -12.59 -10.43 -19.87
N LEU A 22 -13.82 -10.02 -19.53
CA LEU A 22 -14.48 -8.88 -20.16
C LEU A 22 -13.73 -7.58 -19.89
N VAL A 23 -13.34 -7.33 -18.65
CA VAL A 23 -12.49 -6.19 -18.27
C VAL A 23 -11.15 -6.26 -19.01
N LEU A 24 -10.54 -7.44 -19.13
CA LEU A 24 -9.29 -7.63 -19.86
C LEU A 24 -9.44 -7.39 -21.36
N LEU A 25 -10.62 -7.64 -21.94
CA LEU A 25 -10.92 -7.37 -23.35
C LEU A 25 -11.09 -5.87 -23.60
N LEU A 26 -11.80 -5.17 -22.71
CA LEU A 26 -12.05 -3.72 -22.81
C LEU A 26 -10.78 -2.89 -22.56
N PHE A 27 -10.01 -3.24 -21.53
CA PHE A 27 -8.79 -2.54 -21.17
C PHE A 27 -7.54 -3.10 -21.88
N GLY A 28 -7.59 -4.34 -22.37
CA GLY A 28 -6.45 -5.05 -22.91
C GLY A 28 -5.54 -5.63 -21.82
N GLY A 29 -4.97 -6.82 -22.07
CA GLY A 29 -4.10 -7.52 -21.11
C GLY A 29 -2.81 -6.79 -20.71
N LYS A 30 -2.44 -5.72 -21.43
CA LYS A 30 -1.23 -4.92 -21.14
C LYS A 30 -1.49 -3.73 -20.21
N LYS A 31 -2.70 -3.16 -20.18
CA LYS A 31 -3.01 -1.95 -19.40
C LYS A 31 -3.06 -2.22 -17.89
N ILE A 32 -3.63 -3.35 -17.46
CA ILE A 32 -3.72 -3.67 -16.03
C ILE A 32 -2.33 -3.84 -15.37
N PRO A 33 -1.38 -4.62 -15.95
CA PRO A 33 -0.03 -4.71 -15.42
C PRO A 33 0.74 -3.38 -15.42
N GLU A 34 0.52 -2.54 -16.43
CA GLU A 34 1.16 -1.23 -16.56
C GLU A 34 0.66 -0.26 -15.47
N LEU A 35 -0.65 -0.24 -15.22
CA LEU A 35 -1.27 0.53 -14.13
C LEU A 35 -0.83 0.02 -12.75
N MET A 36 -0.79 -1.30 -12.54
CA MET A 36 -0.28 -1.89 -11.29
C MET A 36 1.19 -1.54 -11.03
N LYS A 37 2.04 -1.55 -12.06
CA LYS A 37 3.44 -1.11 -11.95
C LYS A 37 3.54 0.37 -11.59
N GLY A 38 2.70 1.23 -12.18
CA GLY A 38 2.64 2.65 -11.86
C GLY A 38 2.19 2.91 -10.42
N LEU A 39 1.08 2.28 -10.01
CA LEU A 39 0.56 2.35 -8.65
C LEU A 39 1.58 1.83 -7.62
N GLY A 40 2.19 0.67 -7.90
CA GLY A 40 3.18 0.05 -7.01
C GLY A 40 4.42 0.92 -6.79
N LYS A 41 4.91 1.58 -7.85
CA LYS A 41 5.98 2.58 -7.73
C LYS A 41 5.54 3.80 -6.92
N GLY A 42 4.33 4.30 -7.15
CA GLY A 42 3.77 5.43 -6.39
C GLY A 42 3.69 5.14 -4.89
N VAL A 43 3.13 3.97 -4.52
CA VAL A 43 3.03 3.54 -3.12
C VAL A 43 4.41 3.32 -2.49
N LYS A 44 5.37 2.75 -3.23
CA LYS A 44 6.74 2.56 -2.76
C LYS A 44 7.42 3.90 -2.44
N ASN A 45 7.38 4.84 -3.38
CA ASN A 45 8.00 6.15 -3.22
C ASN A 45 7.32 6.95 -2.10
N PHE A 46 6.00 6.85 -1.97
CA PHE A 46 5.25 7.48 -0.89
C PHE A 46 5.69 6.94 0.48
N LYS A 47 5.83 5.62 0.61
CA LYS A 47 6.29 4.98 1.85
C LYS A 47 7.75 5.32 2.20
N GLU A 48 8.61 5.43 1.19
CA GLU A 48 10.00 5.85 1.38
C GLU A 48 10.07 7.32 1.83
N GLY A 49 9.33 8.22 1.19
CA GLY A 49 9.26 9.63 1.60
C GLY A 49 8.71 9.81 3.02
N MET A 50 7.69 9.06 3.43
CA MET A 50 7.19 9.11 4.80
C MET A 50 8.23 8.68 5.84
N LYS A 51 9.05 7.67 5.52
CA LYS A 51 10.10 7.19 6.42
C LYS A 51 11.24 8.20 6.61
N ASP A 52 11.61 8.94 5.58
CA ASP A 52 12.60 10.01 5.72
C ASP A 52 12.05 11.13 6.59
N VAL A 53 10.81 11.56 6.35
CA VAL A 53 10.15 12.58 7.19
C VAL A 53 10.08 12.14 8.66
N GLU A 54 9.78 10.88 8.93
CA GLU A 54 9.72 10.34 10.30
C GLU A 54 11.08 10.41 11.00
N LYS A 55 12.18 10.09 10.29
CA LYS A 55 13.54 10.20 10.82
C LYS A 55 13.96 11.65 11.06
N ASP A 56 13.66 12.54 10.12
CA ASP A 56 13.98 13.96 10.25
C ASP A 56 13.27 14.57 11.47
N VAL A 57 12.02 14.17 11.71
CA VAL A 57 11.25 14.59 12.90
C VAL A 57 11.84 14.00 14.19
N GLU A 58 12.35 12.77 14.15
CA GLU A 58 12.96 12.11 15.30
C GLU A 58 14.34 12.71 15.65
N GLU A 59 15.13 13.10 14.64
CA GLU A 59 16.41 13.81 14.79
C GLU A 59 16.18 15.22 15.37
N ILE A 60 15.22 15.98 14.84
CA ILE A 60 14.83 17.29 15.37
C ILE A 60 14.38 17.18 16.83
N ARG A 61 13.62 16.14 17.20
CA ARG A 61 13.21 15.91 18.59
C ARG A 61 14.40 15.65 19.52
N LYS A 62 15.37 14.84 19.10
CA LYS A 62 16.59 14.58 19.87
C LYS A 62 17.42 15.84 20.08
N ASP A 63 17.54 16.69 19.06
CA ASP A 63 18.29 17.95 19.16
C ASP A 63 17.63 18.94 20.13
N ILE A 64 16.30 19.00 20.14
CA ILE A 64 15.52 19.82 21.07
C ILE A 64 15.66 19.30 22.51
N GLU A 65 15.52 17.99 22.74
CA GLU A 65 15.70 17.39 24.09
C GLU A 65 17.12 17.58 24.64
N SER A 66 18.16 17.47 23.79
CA SER A 66 19.55 17.69 24.20
C SER A 66 19.87 19.16 24.53
N SER A 67 19.05 20.09 24.04
CA SER A 67 19.17 21.53 24.30
C SER A 67 18.43 21.98 25.56
N GLU A 68 17.42 21.22 26.02
CA GLU A 68 16.71 21.49 27.27
C GLU A 68 17.46 20.96 28.51
N GLU A 69 18.15 19.82 28.43
CA GLU A 69 18.93 19.26 29.56
C GLU A 69 20.10 20.16 30.01
N LYS A 70 20.62 21.03 29.13
CA LYS A 70 21.69 21.96 29.47
C LYS A 70 21.24 23.22 30.23
N LYS A 71 19.94 23.56 30.26
CA LYS A 71 19.46 24.76 30.96
C LYS A 71 19.26 24.60 32.46
N ASP A 72 19.08 23.37 32.96
CA ASP A 72 18.82 23.14 34.40
C ASP A 72 20.08 22.96 35.26
N THR A 73 21.27 22.86 34.64
CA THR A 73 22.53 22.70 35.40
C THR A 73 23.25 24.03 35.68
N GLU A 74 22.85 25.14 35.03
CA GLU A 74 23.52 26.45 35.17
C GLU A 74 22.79 27.43 36.10
N ALA A 75 21.63 27.04 36.66
CA ALA A 75 20.82 27.89 37.54
C ALA A 75 20.75 27.41 39.01
N LYS A 76 21.64 26.50 39.45
CA LYS A 76 21.69 26.02 40.84
C LYS A 76 23.04 26.25 41.49
#